data_AF-A0A5S9M1T0-F1
#
_entry.id   AF-A0A5S9M1T0-F1
#
_cell.length_a   1.000
_cell.length_b   1.000
_cell.length_c   1.000
_cell.angle_alpha   90.00
_cell.angle_beta   90.00
_cell.angle_gamma   90.00
#
_symmetry.space_group_name_H-M   'P 1'
#
loop_
_entity.id
_entity.type
_entity.pdbx_description
1 polymer ?
#
loop_
_entity_poly.entity_id
_entity_poly.type
_entity_poly.pdbx_seq_one_letter_code
_entity_poly.pdbx_strand_id
1 'polypeptide(L)'
;MFQLLVEIGFKKIEIAFPAASDTEFRLLRTLIDHHMIPDDVTIMVITQAREHIIRRTFEAIKGVPKAIVHLYNSTSEAQRRQVFKKTKDEIKQIAIDGAIF
;
A
#
# COMPACT_ATOMS: atom_id res chain seq x y z
N MET A 1 8.08 -17.14 1.82
CA MET A 1 7.49 -16.35 2.92
C MET A 1 5.97 -16.28 2.81
N PHE A 2 5.39 -15.73 1.73
CA PHE A 2 3.92 -15.62 1.58
C PHE A 2 3.16 -16.95 1.80
N GLN A 3 3.55 -18.02 1.10
CA GLN A 3 2.98 -19.37 1.26
C GLN A 3 3.02 -19.84 2.72
N LEU A 4 4.16 -19.66 3.42
CA LEU A 4 4.29 -20.02 4.83
C LEU A 4 3.31 -19.25 5.73
N LEU A 5 3.10 -17.95 5.48
CA LEU A 5 2.13 -17.15 6.26
C LEU A 5 0.69 -17.62 6.03
N VAL A 6 0.38 -18.04 4.81
CA VAL A 6 -0.91 -18.66 4.47
C VAL A 6 -1.07 -19.99 5.21
N GLU A 7 -0.05 -20.86 5.18
CA GLU A 7 -0.04 -22.15 5.88
C GLU A 7 -0.21 -22.02 7.40
N ILE A 8 0.41 -21.00 8.02
CA ILE A 8 0.23 -20.69 9.44
C ILE A 8 -1.21 -20.22 9.73
N GLY A 9 -1.91 -19.67 8.75
CA GLY A 9 -3.31 -19.24 8.86
C GLY A 9 -3.53 -17.73 8.94
N PHE A 10 -2.55 -16.89 8.58
CA PHE A 10 -2.75 -15.45 8.52
C PHE A 10 -3.74 -15.08 7.40
N LYS A 11 -4.72 -14.22 7.72
CA LYS A 11 -5.78 -13.79 6.78
C LYS A 11 -5.63 -12.36 6.26
N LYS A 12 -4.72 -11.58 6.85
CA LYS A 12 -4.34 -10.24 6.38
C LYS A 12 -2.82 -10.19 6.31
N ILE A 13 -2.28 -9.98 5.12
CA ILE A 13 -0.84 -10.07 4.87
C ILE A 13 -0.40 -8.82 4.10
N GLU A 14 0.53 -8.04 4.66
CA GLU A 14 1.21 -6.97 3.91
C GLU A 14 2.24 -7.58 2.98
N ILE A 15 2.12 -7.31 1.68
CA ILE A 15 2.90 -8.01 0.65
C ILE A 15 3.93 -7.09 0.00
N ALA A 16 3.60 -5.82 -0.20
CA ALA A 16 4.38 -4.97 -1.08
C ALA A 16 4.17 -3.46 -0.86
N PHE A 17 5.18 -2.68 -1.22
CA PHE A 17 5.08 -1.28 -1.62
C PHE A 17 5.22 -1.14 -3.16
N PRO A 18 4.19 -1.53 -3.93
CA PRO A 18 4.33 -1.76 -5.37
C PRO A 18 4.70 -0.51 -6.19
N ALA A 19 4.33 0.68 -5.72
CA ALA A 19 4.65 1.91 -6.42
C ALA A 19 6.09 2.41 -6.21
N ALA A 20 6.79 1.90 -5.19
CA ALA A 20 8.16 2.28 -4.87
C ALA A 20 9.22 1.33 -5.46
N SER A 21 8.84 0.13 -5.91
CA SER A 21 9.76 -0.91 -6.37
C SER A 21 9.15 -1.78 -7.48
N ASP A 22 9.83 -1.87 -8.63
CA ASP A 22 9.41 -2.74 -9.75
C ASP A 22 9.45 -4.23 -9.38
N THR A 23 10.30 -4.61 -8.43
CA THR A 23 10.36 -5.99 -7.93
C THR A 23 9.13 -6.30 -7.09
N GLU A 24 8.71 -5.38 -6.23
CA GLU A 24 7.49 -5.54 -5.44
C GLU A 24 6.23 -5.49 -6.30
N PHE A 25 6.20 -4.61 -7.31
CA PHE A 25 5.13 -4.59 -8.30
C PHE A 25 4.99 -5.94 -9.00
N ARG A 26 6.10 -6.49 -9.52
CA ARG A 26 6.11 -7.79 -10.21
C ARG A 26 5.73 -8.93 -9.28
N LEU A 27 6.23 -8.96 -8.04
CA LEU A 27 5.84 -9.97 -7.04
C LEU A 27 4.32 -9.97 -6.85
N LEU A 28 3.73 -8.80 -6.63
CA LEU A 28 2.29 -8.65 -6.43
C LEU A 28 1.50 -9.10 -7.66
N ARG A 29 1.93 -8.72 -8.86
CA ARG A 29 1.32 -9.18 -10.11
C ARG A 29 1.40 -10.69 -10.27
N THR A 30 2.54 -11.30 -9.99
CA THR A 30 2.68 -12.75 -10.03
C THR A 30 1.68 -13.45 -9.12
N LEU A 31 1.48 -12.96 -7.88
CA LEU A 31 0.52 -13.55 -6.96
C LEU A 31 -0.93 -13.44 -7.45
N ILE A 32 -1.29 -12.32 -8.08
CA ILE A 32 -2.64 -12.06 -8.60
C ILE A 32 -2.88 -12.84 -9.90
N ASP A 33 -2.00 -12.68 -10.90
CA ASP A 33 -2.17 -13.23 -12.25
C ASP A 33 -2.12 -14.76 -12.25
N HIS A 34 -1.35 -15.36 -11.34
CA HIS A 34 -1.30 -16.82 -11.16
C HIS A 34 -2.29 -17.35 -10.11
N HIS A 35 -3.24 -16.54 -9.64
CA HIS A 35 -4.29 -16.95 -8.69
C HIS A 35 -3.73 -17.63 -7.43
N MET A 36 -2.64 -17.09 -6.89
CA MET A 36 -1.93 -17.67 -5.75
C MET A 36 -2.46 -17.17 -4.40
N ILE A 37 -3.39 -16.21 -4.39
CA ILE A 37 -4.01 -15.65 -3.19
C ILE A 37 -5.26 -16.47 -2.88
N PRO A 38 -5.31 -17.17 -1.72
CA PRO A 38 -6.52 -17.90 -1.32
C PRO A 38 -7.70 -16.95 -1.08
N ASP A 39 -8.92 -17.44 -1.30
CA ASP A 39 -10.15 -16.65 -1.21
C ASP A 39 -10.39 -16.03 0.18
N ASP A 40 -9.86 -16.66 1.24
CA ASP A 40 -10.01 -16.19 2.62
C ASP A 40 -8.87 -15.27 3.09
N VAL A 41 -7.92 -14.95 2.21
CA VAL A 41 -6.78 -14.06 2.49
C VAL A 41 -7.02 -12.71 1.83
N THR A 42 -6.93 -11.63 2.62
CA THR A 42 -6.92 -10.26 2.11
C THR A 42 -5.49 -9.73 2.07
N ILE A 43 -5.03 -9.36 0.88
CA ILE A 43 -3.72 -8.74 0.71
C ILE A 43 -3.73 -7.27 1.18
N MET A 44 -2.60 -6.79 1.68
CA MET A 44 -2.38 -5.40 2.04
C MET A 44 -1.17 -4.85 1.27
N VAL A 45 -1.32 -3.64 0.73
CA VAL A 45 -0.27 -2.89 0.07
C VAL A 45 -0.11 -1.53 0.73
N ILE A 46 1.12 -1.05 0.85
CA ILE A 46 1.40 0.28 1.41
C ILE A 46 1.60 1.30 0.29
N THR A 47 1.12 2.53 0.49
CA THR A 47 1.32 3.64 -0.44
C THR A 47 1.50 4.96 0.30
N GLN A 48 2.37 5.81 -0.24
CA GLN A 48 2.47 7.20 0.20
C GLN A 48 1.24 7.98 -0.27
N ALA A 49 0.85 9.00 0.49
CA ALA A 49 -0.19 9.96 0.11
C ALA A 49 0.26 10.94 -0.99
N ARG A 50 0.58 10.39 -2.16
CA ARG A 50 0.91 11.13 -3.40
C ARG A 50 0.18 10.49 -4.56
N GLU A 51 -0.56 11.29 -5.33
CA GLU A 51 -1.45 10.83 -6.40
C GLU A 51 -0.83 9.77 -7.32
N HIS A 52 0.34 10.04 -7.91
CA HIS A 52 0.97 9.12 -8.87
C HIS A 52 1.37 7.77 -8.23
N ILE A 53 1.71 7.78 -6.93
CA ILE A 53 2.07 6.57 -6.18
C ILE A 53 0.80 5.78 -5.84
N ILE A 54 -0.28 6.47 -5.46
CA ILE A 54 -1.58 5.86 -5.20
C ILE A 54 -2.10 5.20 -6.49
N ARG A 55 -2.14 5.93 -7.61
CA ARG A 55 -2.58 5.40 -8.92
C ARG A 55 -1.82 4.13 -9.29
N ARG A 56 -0.49 4.16 -9.21
CA ARG A 56 0.36 2.98 -9.49
C ARG A 56 0.10 1.82 -8.54
N THR A 57 -0.22 2.10 -7.27
CA THR A 57 -0.59 1.08 -6.28
C THR A 57 -1.91 0.41 -6.65
N PHE A 58 -2.91 1.19 -7.09
CA PHE A 58 -4.19 0.67 -7.57
C PHE A 58 -4.05 -0.14 -8.87
N GLU A 59 -3.18 0.28 -9.78
CA GLU A 59 -2.83 -0.50 -10.97
C GLU A 59 -2.25 -1.88 -10.60
N ALA A 60 -1.38 -1.92 -9.59
CA ALA A 60 -0.74 -3.15 -9.16
C ALA A 60 -1.74 -4.18 -8.60
N ILE A 61 -2.77 -3.74 -7.88
CA ILE A 61 -3.78 -4.62 -7.26
C ILE A 61 -4.96 -4.96 -8.19
N LYS A 62 -5.00 -4.44 -9.42
CA LYS A 62 -6.12 -4.67 -10.34
C LYS A 62 -6.37 -6.17 -10.55
N GLY A 63 -7.61 -6.61 -10.36
CA GLY A 63 -8.02 -8.00 -10.52
C GLY A 63 -8.11 -8.80 -9.21
N VAL A 64 -7.62 -8.27 -8.09
CA VAL A 64 -7.86 -8.88 -6.78
C VAL A 64 -9.30 -8.59 -6.33
N PRO A 65 -10.04 -9.58 -5.79
CA PRO A 65 -11.41 -9.36 -5.32
C PRO A 65 -11.49 -8.43 -4.10
N LYS A 66 -10.44 -8.44 -3.26
CA LYS A 66 -10.37 -7.63 -2.04
C LYS A 66 -8.92 -7.31 -1.67
N ALA A 67 -8.67 -6.04 -1.32
CA ALA A 67 -7.37 -5.58 -0.82
C ALA A 67 -7.54 -4.50 0.24
N ILE A 68 -6.52 -4.36 1.10
CA ILE A 68 -6.34 -3.23 2.01
C ILE A 68 -5.26 -2.33 1.43
N VAL A 69 -5.58 -1.06 1.20
CA VAL A 69 -4.60 -0.04 0.80
C VAL A 69 -4.21 0.76 2.03
N HIS A 70 -3.00 0.53 2.54
CA HIS A 70 -2.42 1.22 3.68
C HIS A 70 -1.77 2.52 3.21
N LEU A 71 -2.57 3.59 3.19
CA LEU A 71 -2.12 4.94 2.89
C LEU A 71 -1.43 5.56 4.10
N TYR A 72 -0.27 6.21 3.91
CA TYR A 72 0.41 6.93 4.99
C TYR A 72 1.07 8.24 4.56
N ASN A 73 1.26 9.12 5.54
CA ASN A 73 2.18 10.26 5.50
C ASN A 73 2.77 10.52 6.90
N SER A 74 3.96 11.12 6.97
CA SER A 74 4.61 11.37 8.26
C SER A 74 3.98 12.56 8.98
N THR A 75 3.67 12.39 10.27
CA THR A 75 3.06 13.42 11.12
C THR A 75 3.97 13.91 12.24
N SER A 76 5.21 13.39 12.38
CA SER A 76 6.11 13.78 13.47
C SER A 76 6.59 15.22 13.33
N GLU A 77 6.84 15.91 14.45
CA GLU A 77 7.29 17.32 14.40
C GLU A 77 8.56 17.52 13.60
N ALA A 78 9.55 16.63 13.79
CA ALA A 78 10.81 16.67 13.04
C ALA A 78 10.56 16.62 11.53
N GLN A 79 9.75 15.68 11.06
CA GLN A 79 9.43 15.54 9.63
C GLN A 79 8.64 16.75 9.11
N ARG A 80 7.63 17.25 9.85
CA ARG A 80 6.86 18.44 9.44
C ARG A 80 7.77 19.65 9.25
N ARG A 81 8.72 19.89 10.15
CA ARG A 81 9.63 21.06 10.11
C ARG A 81 10.79 20.90 9.13
N GLN A 82 11.43 19.73 9.09
CA GLN A 82 12.70 19.54 8.40
C GLN A 82 12.53 19.00 6.98
N VAL A 83 11.55 18.13 6.76
CA VAL A 83 11.33 17.43 5.48
C VAL A 83 10.25 18.12 4.67
N PHE A 84 9.04 18.22 5.23
CA PHE A 84 7.88 18.76 4.50
C PHE A 84 7.84 20.28 4.51
N LYS A 85 8.42 20.93 5.53
CA LYS A 85 8.33 22.38 5.78
C LYS A 85 6.88 22.88 5.73
N LYS A 86 5.98 22.15 6.39
CA LYS A 86 4.52 22.35 6.38
C LYS A 86 3.93 22.46 7.78
N THR A 87 2.82 23.18 7.88
CA THR A 87 2.00 23.28 9.09
C THR A 87 1.28 21.96 9.41
N LYS A 88 0.69 21.86 10.61
CA LYS A 88 -0.12 20.68 10.99
C LYS A 88 -1.32 20.50 10.06
N ASP A 89 -1.99 21.59 9.68
CA ASP A 89 -3.18 21.56 8.83
C ASP A 89 -2.83 21.12 7.41
N GLU A 90 -1.73 21.61 6.84
CA GLU A 90 -1.26 21.15 5.53
C GLU A 90 -0.86 19.66 5.55
N ILE A 91 -0.28 19.17 6.65
CA ILE A 91 0.09 17.75 6.80
C ILE A 91 -1.16 16.87 6.93
N LYS A 92 -2.20 17.36 7.62
CA LYS A 92 -3.51 16.71 7.66
C LYS A 92 -4.15 16.68 6.28
N GLN A 93 -4.05 17.78 5.53
CA GLN A 93 -4.63 17.87 4.19
C GLN A 93 -4.03 16.83 3.24
N ILE A 94 -2.72 16.57 3.30
CA ILE A 94 -2.08 15.48 2.54
C ILE A 94 -2.75 14.12 2.79
N ALA A 95 -3.11 13.82 4.05
CA ALA A 95 -3.78 12.56 4.37
C ALA A 95 -5.21 12.51 3.82
N ILE A 96 -5.94 13.63 3.89
CA ILE A 96 -7.31 13.76 3.34
C ILE A 96 -7.28 13.58 1.83
N ASP A 97 -6.41 14.33 1.13
CA ASP A 97 -6.29 14.30 -0.33
C ASP A 97 -5.87 12.92 -0.85
N GLY A 98 -5.06 12.18 -0.08
CA GLY A 98 -4.71 10.81 -0.43
C GLY A 98 -5.83 9.80 -0.22
N ALA A 99 -6.76 10.06 0.72
CA ALA A 99 -7.82 9.12 1.12
C ALA A 99 -9.08 9.18 0.24
N ILE A 100 -9.16 10.15 -0.68
CA ILE A 100 -10.30 10.32 -1.60
C ILE A 100 -10.14 9.55 -2.94
N PHE A 101 -9.08 8.75 -3.08
CA PHE A 101 -8.80 7.94 -4.28
C PHE A 101 -9.64 6.66 -4.39
#